data_AF-A0A024GD23-F1
#
_entry.id   AF-A0A024GD23-F1
#
_cell.length_a   1.000
_cell.length_b   1.000
_cell.length_c   1.000
_cell.angle_alpha   90.00
_cell.angle_beta   90.00
_cell.angle_gamma   90.00
#
_symmetry.space_group_name_H-M   'P 1'
#
loop_
_entity.id
_entity.type
_entity.pdbx_description
1 polymer ?
#
loop_
_entity_poly.entity_id
_entity_poly.type
_entity_poly.pdbx_seq_one_letter_code
_entity_poly.pdbx_strand_id
1 'polypeptide(L)'
;MRKCIETLILKLYNETAESNRNRMPTHSKTSQKSMEKNNQICEQFVKSEMYATQVEELLRQEEIYVAAHTRQIVSNLEQRTTLKHLMQVVFKETEMAPLNTAVTQKAHNANEWRQQAREFISEVVVGHDLVGSALEEELVSTDADYKNACMAVLSSLTPKCPQNASENTESLQSILHAIPRLEECVEKNPALYLKVNMSIQALLNDLENDLQQLKSTFLAQASLPDAAKSLDAAKSLCGGWDAHEEERFLHIYKAYEHEALRSDLFAHFKTVLSAAISDEDIRAHINFHQIRRFYHQKAQDRRQVAKRKLTQAQEKASRQIEKFFQQEHSHAQKQVIKASREKCAHLRSKVYEWNDQKKAHDRVLQHQRELEILHEEKEKFLRDEDKKQQHRVHKEIIREYRQQKSLLRMEEENEKKELEKAALHRHQIASVRNNKRVEYRSIKLEQKRKEKNENYQLTQQREEERIARLDAIKQQTPYAASLAQLEADPERLMRETAAFRANVDAAPESVLFPVQGYDCDTLFRNARFKLGIALREAGLHTSEHAKNILSRVKVNNAHSYRNQFQPETQLW
;
A
#
# COMPACT_ATOMS: atom_id res chain seq x y z
N MET A 1 13.75 47.49 30.00
CA MET A 1 13.89 48.49 28.91
C MET A 1 12.55 49.11 28.52
N ARG A 2 11.49 48.32 28.30
CA ARG A 2 10.11 48.78 28.05
C ARG A 2 9.65 49.97 28.89
N LYS A 3 9.73 49.87 30.23
CA LYS A 3 9.39 50.99 31.13
C LYS A 3 10.23 52.24 30.87
N CYS A 4 11.50 52.09 30.47
CA CYS A 4 12.38 53.21 30.13
C CYS A 4 11.95 53.87 28.82
N ILE A 5 11.64 53.09 27.78
CA ILE A 5 11.14 53.60 26.49
C ILE A 5 9.78 54.29 26.68
N GLU A 6 8.83 53.65 27.37
CA GLU A 6 7.51 54.24 27.70
C GLU A 6 7.67 55.54 28.51
N THR A 7 8.57 55.55 29.51
CA THR A 7 8.83 56.76 30.31
C THR A 7 9.47 57.87 29.48
N LEU A 8 10.37 57.54 28.55
CA LEU A 8 11.01 58.50 27.65
C LEU A 8 10.02 59.07 26.63
N ILE A 9 9.16 58.22 26.06
CA ILE A 9 8.07 58.63 25.16
C ILE A 9 7.09 59.55 25.90
N LEU A 10 6.71 59.20 27.15
CA LEU A 10 5.84 60.04 27.98
C LEU A 10 6.49 61.37 28.33
N LYS A 11 7.81 61.40 28.60
CA LYS A 11 8.56 62.64 28.83
C LYS A 11 8.61 63.52 27.58
N LEU A 12 8.92 62.95 26.41
CA LEU A 12 8.85 63.62 25.11
C LEU A 12 7.46 64.21 24.84
N TYR A 13 6.41 63.43 25.09
CA TYR A 13 5.04 63.86 24.88
C TYR A 13 4.64 65.01 25.83
N ASN A 14 5.03 64.93 27.11
CA ASN A 14 4.73 65.97 28.09
C ASN A 14 5.51 67.27 27.81
N GLU A 15 6.78 67.19 27.44
CA GLU A 15 7.59 68.37 27.09
C GLU A 15 7.08 69.07 25.81
N THR A 16 6.69 68.30 24.79
CA THR A 16 6.07 68.85 23.58
C THR A 16 4.68 69.44 23.83
N ALA A 17 3.88 68.85 24.72
CA ALA A 17 2.59 69.38 25.13
C ALA A 17 2.72 70.68 25.95
N GLU A 18 3.70 70.78 26.85
CA GLU A 18 3.99 71.99 27.63
C GLU A 18 4.54 73.13 26.76
N SER A 19 5.42 72.82 25.81
CA SER A 19 5.92 73.77 24.80
C SER A 19 4.77 74.39 23.99
N ASN A 20 3.77 73.58 23.60
CA ASN A 20 2.58 74.05 22.89
C ASN A 20 1.63 74.89 23.75
N ARG A 21 1.48 74.59 25.06
CA ARG A 21 0.67 75.43 25.98
C ARG A 21 1.27 76.83 26.18
N ASN A 22 2.59 76.94 26.18
CA ASN A 22 3.30 78.21 26.37
C ASN A 22 3.31 79.11 25.12
N ARG A 23 2.87 78.61 23.95
CA ARG A 23 2.72 79.39 22.71
C ARG A 23 1.41 80.18 22.61
N MET A 24 0.50 80.09 23.58
CA MET A 24 -0.69 80.95 23.63
C MET A 24 -0.28 82.42 23.86
N PRO A 25 -0.78 83.40 23.06
CA PRO A 25 -0.32 84.78 23.13
C PRO A 25 -0.81 85.44 24.42
N THR A 26 0.09 85.63 25.38
CA THR A 26 -0.16 86.49 26.54
C THR A 26 0.31 87.90 26.18
N HIS A 27 -0.65 88.78 25.84
CA HIS A 27 -0.41 90.19 25.63
C HIS A 27 -0.09 90.88 26.97
N SER A 28 1.18 91.04 27.34
CA SER A 28 1.65 92.22 28.09
C SER A 28 3.17 92.28 28.25
N LYS A 29 3.71 93.43 27.83
CA LYS A 29 4.91 94.17 28.26
C LYS A 29 6.03 93.38 28.97
N THR A 30 7.15 93.17 28.26
CA THR A 30 8.54 93.58 28.62
C THR A 30 9.55 92.86 27.70
N SER A 31 10.44 93.62 27.08
CA SER A 31 11.46 93.15 26.14
C SER A 31 12.51 92.19 26.74
N GLN A 32 12.59 92.11 28.08
CA GLN A 32 13.52 91.23 28.79
C GLN A 32 12.98 89.79 28.93
N LYS A 33 11.65 89.63 29.00
CA LYS A 33 10.99 88.31 29.03
C LYS A 33 11.00 87.58 27.69
N SER A 34 11.25 88.26 26.56
CA SER A 34 11.31 87.59 25.25
C SER A 34 12.65 86.88 25.03
N MET A 35 13.77 87.39 25.58
CA MET A 35 15.07 86.71 25.53
C MET A 35 15.10 85.49 26.45
N GLU A 36 14.56 85.57 27.66
CA GLU A 36 14.41 84.40 28.55
C GLU A 36 13.51 83.33 27.92
N LYS A 37 12.38 83.72 27.30
CA LYS A 37 11.52 82.77 26.56
C LYS A 37 12.24 82.10 25.38
N ASN A 38 13.06 82.83 24.62
CA ASN A 38 13.80 82.24 23.50
C ASN A 38 14.90 81.28 23.97
N ASN A 39 15.59 81.57 25.08
CA ASN A 39 16.54 80.64 25.70
C ASN A 39 15.84 79.38 26.23
N GLN A 40 14.66 79.53 26.84
CA GLN A 40 13.88 78.41 27.37
C GLN A 40 13.33 77.51 26.26
N ILE A 41 12.97 78.09 25.10
CA ILE A 41 12.58 77.32 23.90
C ILE A 41 13.78 76.57 23.31
N CYS A 42 14.97 77.19 23.23
CA CYS A 42 16.19 76.49 22.81
C CYS A 42 16.54 75.31 23.73
N GLU A 43 16.47 75.49 25.05
CA GLU A 43 16.71 74.40 25.99
C GLU A 43 15.70 73.24 25.86
N GLN A 44 14.44 73.54 25.56
CA GLN A 44 13.42 72.51 25.31
C GLN A 44 13.66 71.75 24.00
N PHE A 45 14.13 72.41 22.94
CA PHE A 45 14.48 71.75 21.69
C PHE A 45 15.67 70.80 21.86
N VAL A 46 16.72 71.23 22.56
CA VAL A 46 17.90 70.38 22.85
C VAL A 46 17.52 69.15 23.68
N LYS A 47 16.59 69.30 24.65
CA LYS A 47 16.08 68.17 25.43
C LYS A 47 15.29 67.18 24.58
N SER A 48 14.42 67.66 23.70
CA SER A 48 13.64 66.82 22.78
C SER A 48 14.54 66.00 21.84
N GLU A 49 15.57 66.63 21.26
CA GLU A 49 16.53 65.96 20.38
C GLU A 49 17.38 64.92 21.14
N MET A 50 17.77 65.23 22.38
CA MET A 50 18.45 64.28 23.27
C MET A 50 17.56 63.08 23.61
N TYR A 51 16.26 63.26 23.84
CA TYR A 51 15.35 62.14 24.10
C TYR A 51 15.08 61.32 22.83
N ALA A 52 14.97 61.94 21.66
CA ALA A 52 14.82 61.23 20.39
C ALA A 52 16.02 60.32 20.12
N THR A 53 17.24 60.83 20.27
CA THR A 53 18.47 60.04 20.13
C THR A 53 18.58 58.93 21.18
N GLN A 54 18.15 59.16 22.42
CA GLN A 54 18.05 58.10 23.44
C GLN A 54 17.04 57.02 23.07
N VAL A 55 15.90 57.37 22.48
CA VAL A 55 14.90 56.39 22.01
C VAL A 55 15.45 55.57 20.85
N GLU A 56 16.12 56.19 19.88
CA GLU A 56 16.79 55.47 18.77
C GLU A 56 17.85 54.48 19.27
N GLU A 57 18.67 54.90 20.24
CA GLU A 57 19.71 54.02 20.82
C GLU A 57 19.08 52.85 21.60
N LEU A 58 17.99 53.08 22.33
CA LEU A 58 17.27 52.01 23.01
C LEU A 58 16.61 51.03 22.03
N LEU A 59 16.02 51.52 20.93
CA LEU A 59 15.48 50.65 19.88
C LEU A 59 16.58 49.80 19.23
N ARG A 60 17.76 50.39 19.00
CA ARG A 60 18.93 49.67 18.47
C ARG A 60 19.45 48.61 19.44
N GLN A 61 19.45 48.89 20.74
CA GLN A 61 19.82 47.93 21.77
C GLN A 61 18.83 46.76 21.85
N GLU A 62 17.54 47.02 21.73
CA GLU A 62 16.51 45.97 21.63
C GLU A 62 16.69 45.12 20.37
N GLU A 63 16.96 45.72 19.20
CA GLU A 63 17.24 44.95 17.97
C GLU A 63 18.44 44.00 18.16
N ILE A 64 19.52 44.45 18.84
CA ILE A 64 20.69 43.62 19.15
C ILE A 64 20.32 42.51 20.14
N TYR A 65 19.51 42.81 21.16
CA TYR A 65 19.06 41.84 22.16
C TYR A 65 18.20 40.74 21.53
N VAL A 66 17.22 41.10 20.70
CA VAL A 66 16.38 40.17 19.94
C VAL A 66 17.24 39.29 19.02
N ALA A 67 18.22 39.89 18.32
CA ALA A 67 19.14 39.14 17.47
C ALA A 67 20.02 38.15 18.26
N ALA A 68 20.48 38.53 19.46
CA ALA A 68 21.25 37.67 20.33
C ALA A 68 20.43 36.47 20.85
N HIS A 69 19.20 36.72 21.32
CA HIS A 69 18.27 35.66 21.74
C HIS A 69 17.93 34.69 20.62
N THR A 70 17.67 35.21 19.42
CA THR A 70 17.43 34.38 18.23
C THR A 70 18.60 33.42 17.97
N ARG A 71 19.85 33.90 18.09
CA ARG A 71 21.03 33.03 17.94
C ARG A 71 21.14 32.00 19.06
N GLN A 72 20.81 32.36 20.29
CA GLN A 72 20.80 31.44 21.43
C GLN A 72 19.77 30.32 21.26
N ILE A 73 18.58 30.63 20.74
CA ILE A 73 17.55 29.62 20.41
C ILE A 73 18.08 28.68 19.32
N VAL A 74 18.64 29.21 18.23
CA VAL A 74 19.22 28.38 17.16
C VAL A 74 20.32 27.45 17.68
N SER A 75 21.23 27.96 18.52
CA SER A 75 22.28 27.16 19.15
C SER A 75 21.71 26.04 20.04
N ASN A 76 20.65 26.32 20.81
CA ASN A 76 19.98 25.31 21.63
C ASN A 76 19.30 24.23 20.76
N LEU A 77 18.67 24.63 19.65
CA LEU A 77 18.06 23.69 18.71
C LEU A 77 19.12 22.79 18.05
N GLU A 78 20.28 23.34 17.69
CA GLU A 78 21.40 22.55 17.17
C GLU A 78 21.91 21.54 18.21
N GLN A 79 22.17 21.98 19.45
CA GLN A 79 22.59 21.10 20.55
C GLN A 79 21.57 19.97 20.79
N ARG A 80 20.27 20.30 20.81
CA ARG A 80 19.18 19.33 20.89
C ARG A 80 19.23 18.30 19.77
N THR A 81 19.44 18.72 18.52
CA THR A 81 19.52 17.78 17.39
C THR A 81 20.72 16.84 17.51
N THR A 82 21.87 17.34 17.97
CA THR A 82 23.05 16.49 18.21
C THR A 82 22.81 15.47 19.33
N LEU A 83 22.17 15.88 20.43
CA LEU A 83 21.79 14.99 21.54
C LEU A 83 20.79 13.91 21.09
N LYS A 84 19.77 14.28 20.31
CA LYS A 84 18.84 13.29 19.74
C LYS A 84 19.54 12.28 18.84
N HIS A 85 20.53 12.72 18.05
CA HIS A 85 21.32 11.82 17.22
C HIS A 85 22.19 10.87 18.06
N LEU A 86 22.86 11.40 19.10
CA LEU A 86 23.64 10.59 20.04
C LEU A 86 22.75 9.55 20.74
N MET A 87 21.55 9.96 21.16
CA MET A 87 20.56 9.08 21.75
C MET A 87 20.17 7.94 20.79
N GLN A 88 19.93 8.24 19.50
CA GLN A 88 19.64 7.22 18.47
C GLN A 88 20.81 6.24 18.26
N VAL A 89 22.06 6.71 18.29
CA VAL A 89 23.25 5.85 18.17
C VAL A 89 23.37 4.92 19.38
N VAL A 90 23.22 5.45 20.59
CA VAL A 90 23.25 4.66 21.84
C VAL A 90 22.14 3.61 21.84
N PHE A 91 20.94 3.94 21.35
CA PHE A 91 19.85 2.97 21.22
C PHE A 91 20.15 1.87 20.18
N LYS A 92 20.71 2.21 19.02
CA LYS A 92 21.08 1.22 17.99
C LYS A 92 22.17 0.26 18.45
N GLU A 93 23.21 0.75 19.14
CA GLU A 93 24.28 -0.11 19.65
C GLU A 93 23.78 -1.11 20.70
N THR A 94 22.78 -0.73 21.48
CA THR A 94 22.17 -1.62 22.48
C THR A 94 21.27 -2.71 21.88
N GLU A 95 20.65 -2.47 20.72
CA GLU A 95 19.83 -3.47 20.03
C GLU A 95 20.66 -4.53 19.29
N MET A 96 21.89 -4.19 18.91
CA MET A 96 22.80 -5.06 18.13
C MET A 96 23.68 -5.97 19.00
N ALA A 97 23.63 -5.86 20.33
CA ALA A 97 24.47 -6.66 21.22
C ALA A 97 23.88 -8.08 21.41
N PRO A 98 24.58 -9.17 21.00
CA PRO A 98 24.05 -10.52 21.06
C PRO A 98 23.85 -11.00 22.51
N LEU A 99 22.70 -11.61 22.77
CA LEU A 99 22.21 -12.09 24.08
C LEU A 99 23.06 -13.23 24.74
N ASN A 100 24.23 -13.58 24.22
CA ASN A 100 24.90 -14.85 24.49
C ASN A 100 26.08 -14.82 25.49
N THR A 101 26.24 -13.78 26.29
CA THR A 101 27.26 -13.79 27.35
C THR A 101 26.66 -14.15 28.71
N ALA A 102 27.16 -15.23 29.29
CA ALA A 102 26.85 -15.72 30.63
C ALA A 102 26.70 -14.58 31.65
N VAL A 103 25.67 -14.70 32.47
CA VAL A 103 25.30 -13.81 33.59
C VAL A 103 26.51 -13.59 34.49
N THR A 104 27.22 -12.51 34.23
CA THR A 104 28.29 -11.98 35.08
C THR A 104 27.80 -10.65 35.62
N GLN A 105 28.03 -10.37 36.91
CA GLN A 105 27.70 -9.08 37.55
C GLN A 105 28.16 -7.87 36.72
N LYS A 106 29.25 -8.00 35.95
CA LYS A 106 29.72 -6.99 35.00
C LYS A 106 28.70 -6.63 33.90
N ALA A 107 27.96 -7.59 33.36
CA ALA A 107 26.94 -7.35 32.35
C ALA A 107 25.70 -6.64 32.94
N HIS A 108 25.35 -6.94 34.19
CA HIS A 108 24.27 -6.26 34.89
C HIS A 108 24.61 -4.80 35.19
N ASN A 109 25.81 -4.56 35.75
CA ASN A 109 26.29 -3.19 35.97
C ASN A 109 26.39 -2.40 34.66
N ALA A 110 26.86 -3.02 33.56
CA ALA A 110 26.93 -2.34 32.26
C ALA A 110 25.54 -1.95 31.71
N ASN A 111 24.52 -2.77 31.93
CA ASN A 111 23.14 -2.43 31.55
C ASN A 111 22.55 -1.35 32.45
N GLU A 112 22.84 -1.36 33.75
CA GLU A 112 22.42 -0.31 34.68
C GLU A 112 23.04 1.05 34.32
N TRP A 113 24.35 1.10 34.01
CA TRP A 113 25.02 2.31 33.51
C TRP A 113 24.43 2.80 32.19
N ARG A 114 24.07 1.88 31.27
CA ARG A 114 23.40 2.25 30.01
C ARG A 114 22.01 2.81 30.25
N GLN A 115 21.28 2.28 31.22
CA GLN A 115 19.95 2.78 31.58
C GLN A 115 20.04 4.16 32.24
N GLN A 116 20.96 4.35 33.18
CA GLN A 116 21.24 5.66 33.78
C GLN A 116 21.69 6.69 32.73
N ALA A 117 22.52 6.30 31.77
CA ALA A 117 22.93 7.17 30.67
C ALA A 117 21.74 7.56 29.77
N ARG A 118 20.79 6.64 29.51
CA ARG A 118 19.57 6.95 28.75
C ARG A 118 18.65 7.91 29.50
N GLU A 119 18.44 7.68 30.79
CA GLU A 119 17.65 8.55 31.65
C GLU A 119 18.25 9.95 31.69
N PHE A 120 19.56 10.06 31.92
CA PHE A 120 20.27 11.34 31.89
C PHE A 120 20.17 12.05 30.53
N ILE A 121 20.41 11.35 29.41
CA ILE A 121 20.29 11.96 28.08
C ILE A 121 18.84 12.40 27.81
N SER A 122 17.85 11.61 28.24
CA SER A 122 16.43 11.97 28.12
C SER A 122 16.10 13.22 28.94
N GLU A 123 16.56 13.30 30.20
CA GLU A 123 16.39 14.47 31.06
C GLU A 123 17.05 15.72 30.48
N VAL A 124 18.26 15.60 29.93
CA VAL A 124 18.97 16.71 29.27
C VAL A 124 18.24 17.16 28.02
N VAL A 125 17.72 16.23 27.20
CA VAL A 125 16.92 16.57 26.01
C VAL A 125 15.61 17.27 26.41
N VAL A 126 14.91 16.77 27.43
CA VAL A 126 13.68 17.41 27.95
C VAL A 126 13.99 18.78 28.55
N GLY A 127 15.09 18.92 29.28
CA GLY A 127 15.55 20.20 29.83
C GLY A 127 15.83 21.22 28.73
N HIS A 128 16.55 20.83 27.68
CA HIS A 128 16.76 21.69 26.51
C HIS A 128 15.45 22.03 25.78
N ASP A 129 14.49 21.11 25.72
CA ASP A 129 13.17 21.37 25.13
C ASP A 129 12.41 22.42 25.94
N LEU A 130 12.42 22.33 27.26
CA LEU A 130 11.77 23.29 28.16
C LEU A 130 12.43 24.67 28.07
N VAL A 131 13.77 24.75 28.11
CA VAL A 131 14.51 26.01 27.96
C VAL A 131 14.28 26.60 26.58
N GLY A 132 14.28 25.77 25.53
CA GLY A 132 14.00 26.19 24.16
C GLY A 132 12.60 26.80 24.03
N SER A 133 11.57 26.11 24.53
CA SER A 133 10.20 26.62 24.51
C SER A 133 10.05 27.92 25.32
N ALA A 134 10.67 28.00 26.51
CA ALA A 134 10.63 29.22 27.32
C ALA A 134 11.29 30.41 26.60
N LEU A 135 12.43 30.19 25.93
CA LEU A 135 13.09 31.23 25.13
C LEU A 135 12.27 31.60 23.90
N GLU A 136 11.59 30.66 23.25
CA GLU A 136 10.68 30.93 22.12
C GLU A 136 9.48 31.79 22.57
N GLU A 137 8.88 31.48 23.73
CA GLU A 137 7.81 32.28 24.32
C GLU A 137 8.29 33.69 24.70
N GLU A 138 9.46 33.83 25.33
CA GLU A 138 10.06 35.12 25.66
C GLU A 138 10.35 35.94 24.38
N LEU A 139 10.83 35.30 23.31
CA LEU A 139 11.07 35.94 22.02
C LEU A 139 9.77 36.43 21.37
N VAL A 140 8.70 35.62 21.39
CA VAL A 140 7.39 36.04 20.87
C VAL A 140 6.83 37.22 21.67
N SER A 141 6.95 37.18 23.00
CA SER A 141 6.51 38.27 23.87
C SER A 141 7.31 39.55 23.63
N THR A 142 8.64 39.45 23.48
CA THR A 142 9.51 40.61 23.24
C THR A 142 9.31 41.19 21.84
N ASP A 143 9.10 40.38 20.81
CA ASP A 143 8.75 40.85 19.46
C ASP A 143 7.39 41.57 19.44
N ALA A 144 6.39 41.05 20.15
CA ALA A 144 5.09 41.71 20.29
C ALA A 144 5.22 43.06 21.01
N ASP A 145 5.97 43.10 22.11
CA ASP A 145 6.24 44.33 22.87
C ASP A 145 7.00 45.36 22.02
N TYR A 146 7.99 44.92 21.24
CA TYR A 146 8.75 45.78 20.31
C TYR A 146 7.84 46.38 19.23
N LYS A 147 6.98 45.56 18.61
CA LYS A 147 5.99 46.03 17.62
C LYS A 147 5.02 47.04 18.22
N ASN A 148 4.51 46.77 19.42
CA ASN A 148 3.63 47.69 20.13
C ASN A 148 4.32 49.03 20.44
N ALA A 149 5.59 49.00 20.87
CA ALA A 149 6.38 50.19 21.09
C ALA A 149 6.58 51.00 19.80
N CYS A 150 6.91 50.33 18.68
CA CYS A 150 7.01 50.97 17.37
C CYS A 150 5.69 51.65 16.97
N MET A 151 4.55 50.96 17.14
CA MET A 151 3.22 51.51 16.83
C MET A 151 2.84 52.69 17.73
N ALA A 152 3.21 52.66 19.02
CA ALA A 152 3.02 53.79 19.93
C ALA A 152 3.83 55.01 19.48
N VAL A 153 5.09 54.81 19.08
CA VAL A 153 5.93 55.88 18.53
C VAL A 153 5.32 56.43 17.23
N LEU A 154 4.88 55.57 16.31
CA LEU A 154 4.22 55.99 15.08
C LEU A 154 2.98 56.85 15.33
N SER A 155 2.14 56.43 16.28
CA SER A 155 0.93 57.16 16.68
C SER A 155 1.27 58.55 17.23
N SER A 156 2.39 58.68 17.95
CA SER A 156 2.89 59.95 18.48
C SER A 156 3.54 60.85 17.41
N LEU A 157 4.15 60.24 16.39
CA LEU A 157 4.84 60.95 15.30
C LEU A 157 3.89 61.45 14.22
N THR A 158 2.69 60.87 14.05
CA THR A 158 1.68 61.40 13.14
C THR A 158 1.29 62.82 13.57
N PRO A 159 1.72 63.87 12.86
CA PRO A 159 1.35 65.23 13.24
C PRO A 159 -0.16 65.38 13.05
N LYS A 160 -0.86 65.87 14.07
CA LYS A 160 -2.20 66.43 13.89
C LYS A 160 -2.04 67.63 12.96
N CYS A 161 -2.29 67.42 11.67
CA CYS A 161 -2.02 68.38 10.62
C CYS A 161 -2.63 69.75 10.96
N PRO A 162 -1.82 70.82 11.16
CA PRO A 162 -2.33 72.18 11.07
C PRO A 162 -2.62 72.44 9.59
N GLN A 163 -3.86 72.76 9.25
CA GLN A 163 -4.40 72.94 7.89
C GLN A 163 -3.75 74.08 7.06
N ASN A 164 -2.64 74.66 7.52
CA ASN A 164 -2.02 75.85 6.95
C ASN A 164 -0.61 75.56 6.41
N ALA A 165 -0.41 74.41 5.75
CA ALA A 165 0.85 74.12 5.06
C ALA A 165 0.90 74.91 3.73
N SER A 166 2.00 75.64 3.55
CA SER A 166 2.36 76.42 2.37
C SER A 166 2.06 75.70 1.04
N GLU A 167 1.47 76.41 0.09
CA GLU A 167 0.92 75.94 -1.20
C GLU A 167 1.88 75.16 -2.14
N ASN A 168 3.13 74.89 -1.77
CA ASN A 168 4.14 74.33 -2.69
C ASN A 168 4.96 73.14 -2.16
N THR A 169 4.69 72.62 -0.96
CA THR A 169 5.37 71.43 -0.44
C THR A 169 4.43 70.25 -0.40
N GLU A 170 4.76 69.18 -1.14
CA GLU A 170 4.06 67.90 -1.07
C GLU A 170 3.99 67.46 0.40
N SER A 171 2.79 67.16 0.90
CA SER A 171 2.60 66.69 2.27
C SER A 171 3.37 65.38 2.47
N LEU A 172 3.99 65.20 3.65
CA LEU A 172 4.66 63.95 4.04
C LEU A 172 3.77 62.73 3.80
N GLN A 173 2.45 62.85 4.01
CA GLN A 173 1.50 61.78 3.71
C GLN A 173 1.45 61.44 2.20
N SER A 174 1.44 62.44 1.33
CA SER A 174 1.45 62.23 -0.12
C SER A 174 2.72 61.50 -0.59
N ILE A 175 3.86 61.83 0.02
CA ILE A 175 5.16 61.21 -0.27
C ILE A 175 5.20 59.75 0.20
N LEU A 176 4.62 59.45 1.36
CA LEU A 176 4.55 58.10 1.91
C LEU A 176 3.56 57.22 1.11
N HIS A 177 2.40 57.75 0.72
CA HIS A 177 1.43 57.01 -0.11
C HIS A 177 1.97 56.65 -1.50
N ALA A 178 2.97 57.38 -2.01
CA ALA A 178 3.64 57.04 -3.26
C ALA A 178 4.53 55.78 -3.16
N ILE A 179 4.84 55.29 -1.95
CA ILE A 179 5.64 54.07 -1.74
C ILE A 179 4.71 52.85 -1.76
N PRO A 180 4.86 51.93 -2.73
CA PRO A 180 4.00 50.76 -2.83
C PRO A 180 4.09 49.88 -1.59
N ARG A 181 2.92 49.39 -1.13
CA ARG A 181 2.80 48.41 -0.02
C ARG A 181 3.35 48.90 1.31
N LEU A 182 3.58 50.20 1.46
CA LEU A 182 4.03 50.79 2.71
C LEU A 182 2.97 50.63 3.82
N GLU A 183 1.69 50.72 3.48
CA GLU A 183 0.57 50.50 4.42
C GLU A 183 0.53 49.06 4.94
N GLU A 184 0.69 48.07 4.06
CA GLU A 184 0.83 46.65 4.46
C GLU A 184 2.06 46.43 5.37
N CYS A 185 3.12 47.22 5.18
CA CYS A 185 4.33 47.14 6.00
C CYS A 185 4.09 47.63 7.44
N VAL A 186 3.13 48.52 7.68
CA VAL A 186 2.82 49.02 9.04
C VAL A 186 2.44 47.86 9.96
N GLU A 187 1.58 46.96 9.48
CA GLU A 187 1.10 45.83 10.27
C GLU A 187 2.16 44.73 10.42
N LYS A 188 2.91 44.44 9.34
CA LYS A 188 3.84 43.32 9.32
C LYS A 188 5.24 43.64 9.86
N ASN A 189 5.70 44.87 9.68
CA ASN A 189 7.02 45.33 10.12
C ASN A 189 6.99 46.84 10.45
N PRO A 190 6.46 47.21 11.63
CA PRO A 190 6.33 48.61 12.02
C PRO A 190 7.68 49.32 12.18
N ALA A 191 8.75 48.57 12.50
CA ALA A 191 10.10 49.11 12.60
C ALA A 191 10.65 49.58 11.25
N LEU A 192 10.44 48.79 10.18
CA LEU A 192 10.82 49.19 8.83
C LEU A 192 10.04 50.42 8.37
N TYR A 193 8.73 50.46 8.65
CA TYR A 193 7.89 51.63 8.35
C TYR A 193 8.40 52.89 9.09
N LEU A 194 8.67 52.78 10.39
CA LEU A 194 9.18 53.87 11.21
C LEU A 194 10.51 54.40 10.69
N LYS A 195 11.43 53.51 10.32
CA LYS A 195 12.71 53.87 9.72
C LYS A 195 12.56 54.63 8.40
N VAL A 196 11.63 54.20 7.54
CA VAL A 196 11.32 54.89 6.27
C VAL A 196 10.76 56.28 6.55
N ASN A 197 9.77 56.37 7.44
CA ASN A 197 9.11 57.62 7.83
C ASN A 197 10.12 58.63 8.39
N MET A 198 10.94 58.23 9.37
CA MET A 198 11.97 59.08 9.96
C MET A 198 12.99 59.57 8.92
N SER A 199 13.41 58.71 7.97
CA SER A 199 14.36 59.13 6.94
C SER A 199 13.79 60.19 5.99
N ILE A 200 12.51 60.08 5.64
CA ILE A 200 11.83 61.04 4.77
C ILE A 200 11.58 62.33 5.53
N GLN A 201 11.15 62.24 6.78
CA GLN A 201 10.94 63.40 7.65
C GLN A 201 12.25 64.18 7.87
N ALA A 202 13.36 63.48 8.10
CA ALA A 202 14.68 64.10 8.20
C ALA A 202 15.05 64.89 6.93
N LEU A 203 14.84 64.31 5.74
CA LEU A 203 15.11 65.00 4.47
C LEU A 203 14.25 66.24 4.26
N LEU A 204 12.98 66.22 4.70
CA LEU A 204 12.10 67.37 4.64
C LEU A 204 12.54 68.47 5.62
N ASN A 205 12.91 68.11 6.84
CA ASN A 205 13.44 69.03 7.84
C ASN A 205 14.76 69.66 7.35
N ASP A 206 15.66 68.88 6.75
CA ASP A 206 16.90 69.37 6.16
C ASP A 206 16.63 70.40 5.06
N LEU A 207 15.66 70.15 4.17
CA LEU A 207 15.27 71.11 3.14
C LEU A 207 14.70 72.39 3.75
N GLU A 208 13.85 72.28 4.77
CA GLU A 208 13.28 73.45 5.44
C GLU A 208 14.38 74.30 6.09
N ASN A 209 15.31 73.67 6.80
CA ASN A 209 16.47 74.32 7.42
C ASN A 209 17.37 74.99 6.37
N ASP A 210 17.68 74.31 5.27
CA ASP A 210 18.46 74.85 4.14
C ASP A 210 17.78 76.10 3.55
N LEU A 211 16.45 76.06 3.35
CA LEU A 211 15.68 77.18 2.81
C LEU A 211 15.60 78.36 3.79
N GLN A 212 15.43 78.08 5.09
CA GLN A 212 15.46 79.12 6.12
C GLN A 212 16.84 79.79 6.21
N GLN A 213 17.92 79.02 6.12
CA GLN A 213 19.29 79.55 6.09
C GLN A 213 19.57 80.35 4.79
N LEU A 214 19.08 79.89 3.64
CA LEU A 214 19.16 80.67 2.40
C LEU A 214 18.39 81.99 2.48
N LYS A 215 17.23 81.98 3.14
CA LYS A 215 16.43 83.19 3.35
C LYS A 215 17.12 84.16 4.31
N SER A 216 17.71 83.69 5.40
CA SER A 216 18.42 84.55 6.35
C SER A 216 19.68 85.17 5.73
N THR A 217 20.44 84.39 4.97
CA THR A 217 21.61 84.88 4.22
C THR A 217 21.22 85.87 3.12
N PHE A 218 20.13 85.63 2.40
CA PHE A 218 19.57 86.60 1.46
C PHE A 218 19.20 87.91 2.14
N LEU A 219 18.45 87.88 3.24
CA LEU A 219 18.04 89.09 3.96
C LEU A 219 19.25 89.87 4.51
N ALA A 220 20.28 89.17 4.98
CA ALA A 220 21.52 89.80 5.43
C ALA A 220 22.28 90.49 4.29
N GLN A 221 22.35 89.89 3.10
CA GLN A 221 23.01 90.49 1.93
C GLN A 221 22.19 91.62 1.32
N ALA A 222 20.87 91.44 1.20
CA ALA A 222 19.96 92.42 0.59
C ALA A 222 19.76 93.67 1.47
N SER A 223 19.96 93.58 2.79
CA SER A 223 19.83 94.72 3.71
C SER A 223 21.07 95.62 3.77
N LEU A 224 22.17 95.25 3.10
CA LEU A 224 23.36 96.08 3.00
C LEU A 224 23.05 97.43 2.31
N PRO A 225 23.82 98.49 2.61
CA PRO A 225 23.63 99.82 2.01
C PRO A 225 23.83 99.82 0.49
N ASP A 226 24.57 98.86 -0.04
CA ASP A 226 24.80 98.64 -1.47
C ASP A 226 23.65 97.87 -2.17
N ALA A 227 22.54 97.63 -1.47
CA ALA A 227 21.35 96.98 -2.00
C ALA A 227 20.05 97.69 -1.56
N ALA A 228 19.26 97.13 -0.65
CA ALA A 228 17.98 97.70 -0.22
C ALA A 228 18.10 98.67 0.98
N LYS A 229 19.30 98.87 1.54
CA LYS A 229 19.63 99.80 2.65
C LYS A 229 18.98 99.52 4.01
N SER A 230 17.89 98.77 4.05
CA SER A 230 17.14 98.43 5.27
C SER A 230 16.62 97.00 5.19
N LEU A 231 16.44 96.38 6.35
CA LEU A 231 15.87 95.03 6.47
C LEU A 231 14.41 94.99 6.00
N ASP A 232 13.64 96.06 6.21
CA ASP A 232 12.23 96.12 5.81
C ASP A 232 12.09 96.29 4.30
N ALA A 233 13.00 97.06 3.70
CA ALA A 233 13.13 97.20 2.26
C ALA A 233 13.53 95.86 1.60
N ALA A 234 14.46 95.11 2.20
CA ALA A 234 14.88 93.78 1.72
C ALA A 234 13.77 92.71 1.80
N LYS A 235 12.83 92.85 2.75
CA LYS A 235 11.64 91.98 2.84
C LYS A 235 10.55 92.36 1.85
N SER A 236 10.52 93.62 1.40
CA SER A 236 9.55 94.10 0.42
C SER A 236 9.80 93.47 -0.94
N LEU A 237 8.71 93.24 -1.68
CA LEU A 237 8.77 92.77 -3.06
C LEU A 237 9.40 93.80 -4.01
N CYS A 238 9.53 95.07 -3.59
CA CYS A 238 10.06 96.16 -4.43
C CYS A 238 11.40 96.70 -3.90
N GLY A 239 12.07 96.05 -2.94
CA GLY A 239 13.36 96.53 -2.42
C GLY A 239 13.31 97.89 -1.72
N GLY A 240 12.11 98.35 -1.30
CA GLY A 240 11.88 99.67 -0.71
C GLY A 240 11.51 100.78 -1.70
N TRP A 241 11.46 100.48 -3.00
CA TRP A 241 11.01 101.42 -4.03
C TRP A 241 9.49 101.48 -4.14
N ASP A 242 8.98 102.59 -4.69
CA ASP A 242 7.56 102.71 -5.02
C ASP A 242 7.16 101.70 -6.10
N ALA A 243 5.92 101.20 -6.04
CA ALA A 243 5.44 100.16 -6.94
C ALA A 243 5.48 100.59 -8.43
N HIS A 244 5.22 101.88 -8.73
CA HIS A 244 5.24 102.38 -10.09
C HIS A 244 6.67 102.56 -10.62
N GLU A 245 7.60 102.95 -9.75
CA GLU A 245 9.02 103.08 -10.12
C GLU A 245 9.67 101.70 -10.29
N GLU A 246 9.29 100.72 -9.46
CA GLU A 246 9.68 99.33 -9.60
C GLU A 246 9.18 98.71 -10.91
N GLU A 247 7.94 98.99 -11.32
CA GLU A 247 7.40 98.48 -12.59
C GLU A 247 8.17 99.04 -13.80
N ARG A 248 8.44 100.36 -13.79
CA ARG A 248 9.26 101.02 -14.82
C ARG A 248 10.69 100.48 -14.84
N PHE A 249 11.28 100.29 -13.66
CA PHE A 249 12.59 99.69 -13.50
C PHE A 249 12.62 98.27 -14.08
N LEU A 250 11.67 97.41 -13.71
CA LEU A 250 11.59 96.02 -14.17
C LEU A 250 11.36 95.90 -15.68
N HIS A 251 10.59 96.82 -16.28
CA HIS A 251 10.38 96.84 -17.74
C HIS A 251 11.70 97.01 -18.49
N ILE A 252 12.53 97.97 -18.04
CA ILE A 252 13.85 98.21 -18.60
C ILE A 252 14.80 97.06 -18.23
N TYR A 253 14.85 96.68 -16.96
CA TYR A 253 15.77 95.65 -16.48
C TYR A 253 15.60 94.32 -17.23
N LYS A 254 14.36 93.91 -17.52
CA LYS A 254 14.06 92.69 -18.31
C LYS A 254 14.40 92.84 -19.79
N ALA A 255 14.19 94.01 -20.38
CA ALA A 255 14.53 94.26 -21.79
C ALA A 255 16.04 94.11 -22.05
N TYR A 256 16.88 94.53 -21.09
CA TYR A 256 18.34 94.47 -21.19
C TYR A 256 18.97 93.24 -20.51
N GLU A 257 18.17 92.32 -19.94
CA GLU A 257 18.67 91.10 -19.31
C GLU A 257 19.34 90.15 -20.31
N HIS A 258 18.97 90.25 -21.60
CA HIS A 258 19.42 89.37 -22.68
C HIS A 258 20.29 90.06 -23.74
N GLU A 259 20.49 91.38 -23.67
CA GLU A 259 21.26 92.14 -24.66
C GLU A 259 22.69 92.44 -24.19
N ALA A 260 23.66 92.36 -25.11
CA ALA A 260 25.09 92.57 -24.81
C ALA A 260 25.47 94.04 -24.54
N LEU A 261 24.54 94.99 -24.73
CA LEU A 261 24.75 96.43 -24.64
C LEU A 261 24.45 96.96 -23.23
N ARG A 262 25.24 96.53 -22.24
CA ARG A 262 25.12 97.02 -20.84
C ARG A 262 25.53 98.50 -20.68
N SER A 263 26.22 99.11 -21.64
CA SER A 263 26.67 100.52 -21.53
C SER A 263 25.51 101.51 -21.54
N ASP A 264 24.41 101.17 -22.22
CA ASP A 264 23.30 102.10 -22.48
C ASP A 264 22.17 101.96 -21.44
N LEU A 265 22.22 100.89 -20.62
CA LEU A 265 21.23 100.58 -19.59
C LEU A 265 21.07 101.71 -18.56
N PHE A 266 22.18 102.28 -18.08
CA PHE A 266 22.14 103.38 -17.11
C PHE A 266 21.61 104.68 -17.73
N ALA A 267 21.90 104.93 -19.00
CA ALA A 267 21.35 106.08 -19.70
C ALA A 267 19.83 105.94 -19.86
N HIS A 268 19.34 104.73 -20.16
CA HIS A 268 17.91 104.47 -20.30
C HIS A 268 17.16 104.57 -18.96
N PHE A 269 17.73 104.06 -17.86
CA PHE A 269 17.15 104.24 -16.53
C PHE A 269 16.99 105.71 -16.15
N LYS A 270 17.96 106.57 -16.48
CA LYS A 270 17.88 108.02 -16.25
C LYS A 270 16.78 108.72 -17.02
N THR A 271 16.37 108.19 -18.18
CA THR A 271 15.31 108.80 -19.00
C THR A 271 13.90 108.45 -18.53
N VAL A 272 13.72 107.30 -17.88
CA VAL A 272 12.39 106.72 -17.58
C VAL A 272 12.04 106.80 -16.10
N LEU A 273 13.05 106.77 -15.22
CA LEU A 273 12.89 106.92 -13.78
C LEU A 273 12.82 108.39 -13.38
N SER A 274 12.26 108.67 -12.20
CA SER A 274 12.15 110.03 -11.66
C SER A 274 13.53 110.66 -11.47
N ALA A 275 13.67 111.96 -11.77
CA ALA A 275 14.91 112.71 -11.59
C ALA A 275 15.37 112.82 -10.11
N ALA A 276 14.53 112.41 -9.16
CA ALA A 276 14.81 112.38 -7.73
C ALA A 276 15.64 111.16 -7.28
N ILE A 277 15.78 110.13 -8.11
CA ILE A 277 16.51 108.90 -7.78
C ILE A 277 17.99 109.06 -8.11
N SER A 278 18.88 108.76 -7.17
CA SER A 278 20.33 108.89 -7.39
C SER A 278 20.92 107.73 -8.18
N ASP A 279 22.05 107.97 -8.84
CA ASP A 279 22.82 106.92 -9.55
C ASP A 279 23.30 105.80 -8.63
N GLU A 280 23.47 106.10 -7.34
CA GLU A 280 23.81 105.12 -6.30
C GLU A 280 22.60 104.25 -5.96
N ASP A 281 21.40 104.83 -5.89
CA ASP A 281 20.15 104.09 -5.67
C ASP A 281 19.84 103.11 -6.80
N ILE A 282 20.04 103.53 -8.06
CA ILE A 282 19.83 102.66 -9.23
C ILE A 282 20.80 101.47 -9.18
N ARG A 283 22.08 101.71 -8.86
CA ARG A 283 23.08 100.63 -8.72
C ARG A 283 22.76 99.68 -7.58
N ALA A 284 22.36 100.21 -6.43
CA ALA A 284 21.97 99.42 -5.28
C ALA A 284 20.72 98.56 -5.58
N HIS A 285 19.74 99.12 -6.30
CA HIS A 285 18.53 98.41 -6.68
C HIS A 285 18.77 97.31 -7.74
N ILE A 286 19.70 97.55 -8.69
CA ILE A 286 20.20 96.51 -9.60
C ILE A 286 20.84 95.38 -8.81
N ASN A 287 21.69 95.69 -7.83
CA ASN A 287 22.34 94.70 -6.97
C ASN A 287 21.32 93.90 -6.15
N PHE A 288 20.29 94.56 -5.59
CA PHE A 288 19.18 93.90 -4.91
C PHE A 288 18.48 92.86 -5.80
N HIS A 289 18.14 93.22 -7.04
CA HIS A 289 17.50 92.31 -8.00
C HIS A 289 18.42 91.17 -8.44
N GLN A 290 19.73 91.41 -8.57
CA GLN A 290 20.71 90.35 -8.81
C GLN A 290 20.77 89.36 -7.63
N ILE A 291 20.92 89.84 -6.39
CA ILE A 291 20.94 88.99 -5.18
C ILE A 291 19.62 88.23 -5.06
N ARG A 292 18.48 88.86 -5.33
CA ARG A 292 17.17 88.23 -5.29
C ARG A 292 17.00 87.15 -6.36
N ARG A 293 17.46 87.39 -7.58
CA ARG A 293 17.48 86.37 -8.65
C ARG A 293 18.34 85.18 -8.24
N PHE A 294 19.54 85.42 -7.72
CA PHE A 294 20.42 84.34 -7.22
C PHE A 294 19.80 83.57 -6.07
N TYR A 295 19.10 84.24 -5.14
CA TYR A 295 18.35 83.59 -4.08
C TYR A 295 17.25 82.68 -4.62
N HIS A 296 16.42 83.17 -5.54
CA HIS A 296 15.35 82.37 -6.14
C HIS A 296 15.91 81.16 -6.91
N GLN A 297 16.98 81.35 -7.67
CA GLN A 297 17.66 80.27 -8.38
C GLN A 297 18.23 79.22 -7.40
N LYS A 298 18.97 79.64 -6.36
CA LYS A 298 19.50 78.73 -5.34
C LYS A 298 18.39 78.01 -4.58
N ALA A 299 17.31 78.68 -4.23
CA ALA A 299 16.16 78.07 -3.57
C ALA A 299 15.49 77.01 -4.47
N GLN A 300 15.38 77.28 -5.77
CA GLN A 300 14.88 76.32 -6.75
C GLN A 300 15.83 75.13 -6.89
N ASP A 301 17.14 75.36 -6.97
CA ASP A 301 18.16 74.30 -7.04
C ASP A 301 18.11 73.40 -5.79
N ARG A 302 17.97 73.98 -4.58
CA ARG A 302 17.80 73.20 -3.34
C ARG A 302 16.55 72.34 -3.36
N ARG A 303 15.42 72.89 -3.81
CA ARG A 303 14.17 72.12 -3.96
C ARG A 303 14.33 70.99 -4.97
N GLN A 304 15.01 71.20 -6.09
CA GLN A 304 15.28 70.15 -7.07
C GLN A 304 16.19 69.05 -6.51
N VAL A 305 17.26 69.42 -5.80
CA VAL A 305 18.16 68.46 -5.15
C VAL A 305 17.41 67.65 -4.09
N ALA A 306 16.61 68.29 -3.25
CA ALA A 306 15.79 67.59 -2.26
C ALA A 306 14.76 66.67 -2.91
N LYS A 307 14.09 67.10 -3.99
CA LYS A 307 13.20 66.24 -4.76
C LYS A 307 13.90 64.98 -5.27
N ARG A 308 15.12 65.10 -5.82
CA ARG A 308 15.93 63.95 -6.26
C ARG A 308 16.33 63.04 -5.10
N LYS A 309 16.72 63.60 -3.95
CA LYS A 309 17.03 62.82 -2.74
C LYS A 309 15.81 62.06 -2.23
N LEU A 310 14.65 62.71 -2.27
CA LEU A 310 13.38 62.14 -1.83
C LEU A 310 12.93 61.00 -2.75
N THR A 311 13.03 61.16 -4.08
CA THR A 311 12.75 60.05 -5.01
C THR A 311 13.71 58.88 -4.80
N GLN A 312 15.00 59.14 -4.56
CA GLN A 312 15.96 58.08 -4.23
C GLN A 312 15.64 57.38 -2.91
N ALA A 313 15.21 58.13 -1.89
CA ALA A 313 14.79 57.58 -0.61
C ALA A 313 13.53 56.71 -0.76
N GLN A 314 12.54 57.17 -1.54
CA GLN A 314 11.34 56.41 -1.89
C GLN A 314 11.71 55.11 -2.62
N GLU A 315 12.54 55.15 -3.66
CA GLU A 315 12.98 53.95 -4.37
C GLU A 315 13.72 52.97 -3.44
N LYS A 316 14.59 53.48 -2.57
CA LYS A 316 15.31 52.66 -1.59
C LYS A 316 14.34 52.02 -0.60
N ALA A 317 13.35 52.76 -0.11
CA ALA A 317 12.30 52.25 0.76
C ALA A 317 11.46 51.17 0.05
N SER A 318 10.99 51.43 -1.17
CA SER A 318 10.27 50.45 -2.00
C SER A 318 11.06 49.15 -2.18
N ARG A 319 12.36 49.25 -2.47
CA ARG A 319 13.24 48.06 -2.60
C ARG A 319 13.40 47.30 -1.28
N GLN A 320 13.46 48.00 -0.14
CA GLN A 320 13.57 47.35 1.17
C GLN A 320 12.28 46.63 1.56
N ILE A 321 11.13 47.28 1.33
CA ILE A 321 9.80 46.72 1.58
C ILE A 321 9.56 45.50 0.70
N GLU A 322 9.86 45.60 -0.60
CA GLU A 322 9.71 44.49 -1.54
C GLU A 322 10.60 43.30 -1.15
N LYS A 323 11.86 43.54 -0.74
CA LYS A 323 12.74 42.48 -0.22
C LYS A 323 12.17 41.81 1.02
N PHE A 324 11.59 42.58 1.95
CA PHE A 324 10.94 42.02 3.15
C PHE A 324 9.79 41.09 2.77
N PHE A 325 8.88 41.52 1.88
CA PHE A 325 7.77 40.70 1.45
C PHE A 325 8.20 39.46 0.66
N GLN A 326 9.23 39.57 -0.18
CA GLN A 326 9.81 38.40 -0.87
C GLN A 326 10.39 37.39 0.11
N GLN A 327 11.07 37.86 1.17
CA GLN A 327 11.58 36.99 2.23
C GLN A 327 10.43 36.31 2.96
N GLU A 328 9.41 37.06 3.39
CA GLU A 328 8.22 36.53 4.06
C GLU A 328 7.54 35.44 3.20
N HIS A 329 7.31 35.72 1.91
CA HIS A 329 6.73 34.76 0.99
C HIS A 329 7.60 33.50 0.82
N SER A 330 8.91 33.67 0.71
CA SER A 330 9.85 32.54 0.64
C SER A 330 9.86 31.69 1.91
N HIS A 331 9.71 32.32 3.08
CA HIS A 331 9.61 31.63 4.36
C HIS A 331 8.30 30.85 4.46
N ALA A 332 7.18 31.44 4.08
CA ALA A 332 5.88 30.76 4.01
C ALA A 332 5.94 29.55 3.06
N GLN A 333 6.52 29.72 1.87
CA GLN A 333 6.68 28.62 0.90
C GLN A 333 7.58 27.49 1.44
N LYS A 334 8.68 27.83 2.11
CA LYS A 334 9.55 26.84 2.78
C LYS A 334 8.80 26.08 3.88
N GLN A 335 7.95 26.75 4.66
CA GLN A 335 7.12 26.08 5.68
C GLN A 335 6.12 25.11 5.04
N VAL A 336 5.43 25.51 3.97
CA VAL A 336 4.51 24.62 3.23
C VAL A 336 5.25 23.40 2.67
N ILE A 337 6.42 23.60 2.08
CA ILE A 337 7.25 22.49 1.57
C ILE A 337 7.69 21.58 2.71
N LYS A 338 8.10 22.14 3.87
CA LYS A 338 8.49 21.37 5.05
C LYS A 338 7.33 20.53 5.58
N ALA A 339 6.14 21.12 5.77
CA ALA A 339 4.95 20.41 6.21
C ALA A 339 4.55 19.29 5.23
N SER A 340 4.65 19.55 3.92
CA SER A 340 4.43 18.53 2.89
C SER A 340 5.43 17.38 2.98
N ARG A 341 6.72 17.68 3.16
CA ARG A 341 7.76 16.67 3.36
C ARG A 341 7.53 15.82 4.60
N GLU A 342 7.13 16.43 5.72
CA GLU A 342 6.81 15.74 6.96
C GLU A 342 5.59 14.81 6.78
N LYS A 343 4.54 15.28 6.09
CA LYS A 343 3.38 14.44 5.75
C LYS A 343 3.78 13.25 4.86
N CYS A 344 4.62 13.48 3.85
CA CYS A 344 5.14 12.41 3.01
C CYS A 344 6.01 11.41 3.80
N ALA A 345 6.85 11.89 4.71
CA ALA A 345 7.67 11.04 5.58
C ALA A 345 6.78 10.16 6.47
N HIS A 346 5.75 10.73 7.09
CA HIS A 346 4.76 10.01 7.90
C HIS A 346 4.04 8.92 7.11
N LEU A 347 3.57 9.25 5.90
CA LEU A 347 2.91 8.28 5.02
C LEU A 347 3.86 7.15 4.60
N ARG A 348 5.12 7.46 4.31
CA ARG A 348 6.14 6.43 4.02
C ARG A 348 6.36 5.50 5.21
N SER A 349 6.47 6.02 6.43
CA SER A 349 6.59 5.20 7.64
C SER A 349 5.41 4.24 7.79
N LYS A 350 4.16 4.71 7.58
CA LYS A 350 2.98 3.84 7.60
C LYS A 350 2.99 2.77 6.51
N VAL A 351 3.48 3.09 5.32
CA VAL A 351 3.63 2.10 4.24
C VAL A 351 4.67 1.04 4.60
N TYR A 352 5.76 1.43 5.27
CA TYR A 352 6.75 0.48 5.78
C TYR A 352 6.15 -0.44 6.85
N GLU A 353 5.45 0.11 7.84
CA GLU A 353 4.74 -0.67 8.86
C GLU A 353 3.75 -1.67 8.24
N TRP A 354 2.96 -1.23 7.26
CA TRP A 354 2.02 -2.10 6.57
C TRP A 354 2.70 -3.21 5.75
N ASN A 355 3.81 -2.89 5.07
CA ASN A 355 4.59 -3.89 4.35
C ASN A 355 5.21 -4.92 5.29
N ASP A 356 5.67 -4.51 6.48
CA ASP A 356 6.22 -5.42 7.49
C ASP A 356 5.13 -6.31 8.10
N GLN A 357 3.95 -5.75 8.38
CA GLN A 357 2.77 -6.52 8.79
C GLN A 357 2.36 -7.54 7.74
N LYS A 358 2.35 -7.15 6.46
CA LYS A 358 2.04 -8.05 5.34
C LYS A 358 3.06 -9.19 5.24
N LYS A 359 4.36 -8.88 5.30
CA LYS A 359 5.42 -9.91 5.31
C LYS A 359 5.33 -10.83 6.53
N ALA A 360 4.97 -10.29 7.70
CA ALA A 360 4.74 -11.10 8.90
C ALA A 360 3.56 -12.06 8.71
N HIS A 361 2.45 -11.58 8.16
CA HIS A 361 1.28 -12.39 7.82
C HIS A 361 1.64 -13.49 6.79
N ASP A 362 2.37 -13.15 5.73
CA ASP A 362 2.78 -14.10 4.70
C ASP A 362 3.68 -15.21 5.29
N ARG A 363 4.57 -14.87 6.23
CA ARG A 363 5.38 -15.87 6.97
C ARG A 363 4.53 -16.80 7.82
N VAL A 364 3.55 -16.27 8.56
CA VAL A 364 2.61 -17.10 9.33
C VAL A 364 1.85 -18.05 8.42
N LEU A 365 1.39 -17.57 7.27
CA LEU A 365 0.63 -18.36 6.31
C LEU A 365 1.48 -19.45 5.64
N GLN A 366 2.77 -19.18 5.39
CA GLN A 366 3.73 -20.20 4.96
C GLN A 366 3.91 -21.29 6.02
N HIS A 367 4.13 -20.92 7.28
CA HIS A 367 4.25 -21.88 8.38
C HIS A 367 2.99 -22.72 8.58
N GLN A 368 1.80 -22.14 8.40
CA GLN A 368 0.54 -22.89 8.46
C GLN A 368 0.47 -23.97 7.37
N ARG A 369 0.86 -23.65 6.13
CA ARG A 369 0.91 -24.63 5.03
C ARG A 369 1.93 -25.74 5.30
N GLU A 370 3.10 -25.40 5.84
CA GLU A 370 4.11 -26.40 6.22
C GLU A 370 3.57 -27.36 7.28
N LEU A 371 2.85 -26.84 8.28
CA LEU A 371 2.18 -27.64 9.31
C LEU A 371 1.09 -28.55 8.74
N GLU A 372 0.28 -28.05 7.79
CA GLU A 372 -0.75 -28.83 7.11
C GLU A 372 -0.15 -30.00 6.32
N ILE A 373 0.93 -29.76 5.57
CA ILE A 373 1.64 -30.81 4.81
C ILE A 373 2.18 -31.87 5.76
N LEU A 374 2.86 -31.47 6.84
CA LEU A 374 3.37 -32.41 7.85
C LEU A 374 2.23 -33.20 8.52
N HIS A 375 1.08 -32.57 8.76
CA HIS A 375 -0.09 -33.25 9.29
C HIS A 375 -0.65 -34.29 8.32
N GLU A 376 -0.80 -33.93 7.04
CA GLU A 376 -1.25 -34.87 5.99
C GLU A 376 -0.29 -36.05 5.80
N GLU A 377 1.02 -35.80 5.82
CA GLU A 377 2.05 -36.84 5.73
C GLU A 377 1.97 -37.79 6.92
N LYS A 378 1.81 -37.24 8.13
CA LYS A 378 1.61 -38.04 9.35
C LYS A 378 0.34 -38.88 9.28
N GLU A 379 -0.77 -38.33 8.78
CA GLU A 379 -2.00 -39.12 8.59
C GLU A 379 -1.85 -40.21 7.55
N LYS A 380 -1.19 -39.94 6.41
CA LYS A 380 -0.90 -40.95 5.38
C LYS A 380 -0.05 -42.08 5.97
N PHE A 381 0.99 -41.72 6.73
CA PHE A 381 1.83 -42.70 7.42
C PHE A 381 1.02 -43.58 8.37
N LEU A 382 0.15 -42.99 9.20
CA LEU A 382 -0.72 -43.75 10.12
C LEU A 382 -1.70 -44.66 9.37
N ARG A 383 -2.31 -44.18 8.27
CA ARG A 383 -3.20 -44.99 7.41
C ARG A 383 -2.46 -46.18 6.78
N ASP A 384 -1.22 -45.98 6.35
CA ASP A 384 -0.44 -47.04 5.74
C ASP A 384 0.06 -48.07 6.76
N GLU A 385 0.42 -47.64 7.98
CA GLU A 385 0.72 -48.56 9.09
C GLU A 385 -0.52 -49.38 9.49
N ASP A 386 -1.71 -48.77 9.56
CA ASP A 386 -2.94 -49.49 9.87
C ASP A 386 -3.26 -50.56 8.80
N LYS A 387 -3.14 -50.22 7.51
CA LYS A 387 -3.28 -51.19 6.41
C LYS A 387 -2.27 -52.34 6.50
N LYS A 388 -1.01 -52.04 6.83
CA LYS A 388 0.02 -53.08 7.03
C LYS A 388 -0.36 -54.00 8.19
N GLN A 389 -0.87 -53.44 9.28
CA GLN A 389 -1.29 -54.22 10.44
C GLN A 389 -2.51 -55.10 10.11
N GLN A 390 -3.52 -54.56 9.44
CA GLN A 390 -4.66 -55.34 8.93
C GLN A 390 -4.20 -56.47 8.00
N HIS A 391 -3.24 -56.21 7.11
CA HIS A 391 -2.69 -57.23 6.23
C HIS A 391 -1.96 -58.34 6.98
N ARG A 392 -1.22 -58.01 8.05
CA ARG A 392 -0.57 -59.01 8.93
C ARG A 392 -1.60 -59.92 9.60
N VAL A 393 -2.62 -59.32 10.22
CA VAL A 393 -3.73 -60.06 10.85
C VAL A 393 -4.42 -60.96 9.82
N HIS A 394 -4.73 -60.45 8.63
CA HIS A 394 -5.37 -61.24 7.59
C HIS A 394 -4.49 -62.41 7.11
N LYS A 395 -3.17 -62.20 6.98
CA LYS A 395 -2.21 -63.23 6.60
C LYS A 395 -2.12 -64.34 7.66
N GLU A 396 -2.24 -63.99 8.94
CA GLU A 396 -2.31 -64.96 10.04
C GLU A 396 -3.59 -65.80 9.98
N ILE A 397 -4.75 -65.16 9.81
CA ILE A 397 -6.04 -65.85 9.63
C ILE A 397 -5.99 -66.83 8.44
N ILE A 398 -5.44 -66.42 7.30
CA ILE A 398 -5.28 -67.30 6.14
C ILE A 398 -4.38 -68.51 6.47
N ARG A 399 -3.31 -68.30 7.24
CA ARG A 399 -2.39 -69.37 7.64
C ARG A 399 -3.10 -70.39 8.52
N GLU A 400 -3.85 -69.93 9.52
CA GLU A 400 -4.64 -70.78 10.41
C GLU A 400 -5.69 -71.58 9.62
N TYR A 401 -6.43 -70.93 8.73
CA TYR A 401 -7.40 -71.61 7.85
C TYR A 401 -6.74 -72.69 6.97
N ARG A 402 -5.56 -72.40 6.40
CA ARG A 402 -4.80 -73.39 5.60
C ARG A 402 -4.36 -74.58 6.43
N GLN A 403 -3.91 -74.35 7.66
CA GLN A 403 -3.54 -75.42 8.60
C GLN A 403 -4.75 -76.29 8.94
N GLN A 404 -5.88 -75.69 9.31
CA GLN A 404 -7.13 -76.42 9.58
C GLN A 404 -7.56 -77.26 8.37
N LYS A 405 -7.53 -76.68 7.17
CA LYS A 405 -7.90 -77.40 5.93
C LYS A 405 -6.90 -78.48 5.54
N SER A 406 -5.67 -78.42 6.02
CA SER A 406 -4.69 -79.51 5.87
C SER A 406 -5.00 -80.66 6.82
N LEU A 407 -5.35 -80.36 8.07
CA LEU A 407 -5.72 -81.37 9.07
C LEU A 407 -6.98 -82.13 8.64
N LEU A 408 -8.03 -81.43 8.22
CA LEU A 408 -9.26 -82.06 7.71
C LEU A 408 -8.99 -83.01 6.53
N ARG A 409 -8.10 -82.63 5.61
CA ARG A 409 -7.72 -83.51 4.48
C ARG A 409 -6.99 -84.77 4.94
N MET A 410 -6.14 -84.66 5.96
CA MET A 410 -5.46 -85.82 6.55
C MET A 410 -6.45 -86.75 7.25
N GLU A 411 -7.46 -86.19 7.94
CA GLU A 411 -8.54 -86.97 8.57
C GLU A 411 -9.36 -87.72 7.51
N GLU A 412 -9.84 -87.04 6.47
CA GLU A 412 -10.58 -87.66 5.35
C GLU A 412 -9.79 -88.77 4.65
N GLU A 413 -8.47 -88.58 4.47
CA GLU A 413 -7.61 -89.61 3.85
C GLU A 413 -7.44 -90.84 4.75
N ASN A 414 -7.33 -90.63 6.07
CA ASN A 414 -7.28 -91.72 7.04
C ASN A 414 -8.60 -92.50 7.10
N GLU A 415 -9.74 -91.81 7.07
CA GLU A 415 -11.06 -92.45 7.03
C GLU A 415 -11.24 -93.32 5.77
N LYS A 416 -10.80 -92.84 4.60
CA LYS A 416 -10.81 -93.63 3.36
C LYS A 416 -9.95 -94.88 3.46
N LYS A 417 -8.74 -94.78 4.03
CA LYS A 417 -7.84 -95.93 4.25
C LYS A 417 -8.47 -96.97 5.17
N GLU A 418 -9.18 -96.56 6.22
CA GLU A 418 -9.89 -97.47 7.12
C GLU A 418 -11.08 -98.16 6.43
N LEU A 419 -11.84 -97.44 5.60
CA LEU A 419 -12.92 -98.02 4.80
C LEU A 419 -12.42 -99.07 3.80
N GLU A 420 -11.28 -98.83 3.13
CA GLU A 420 -10.67 -99.78 2.19
C GLU A 420 -10.23 -101.08 2.89
N LYS A 421 -9.61 -100.98 4.07
CA LYS A 421 -9.23 -102.15 4.89
C LYS A 421 -10.46 -102.99 5.26
N ALA A 422 -11.57 -102.34 5.64
CA ALA A 422 -12.81 -103.04 5.97
C ALA A 422 -13.43 -103.77 4.76
N ALA A 423 -13.32 -103.21 3.55
CA ALA A 423 -13.81 -103.84 2.32
C ALA A 423 -13.00 -105.09 1.94
N LEU A 424 -11.67 -105.01 2.03
CA LEU A 424 -10.76 -106.14 1.80
C LEU A 424 -11.05 -107.32 2.73
N HIS A 425 -11.31 -107.04 4.02
CA HIS A 425 -11.65 -108.07 4.98
C HIS A 425 -12.96 -108.80 4.62
N ARG A 426 -13.99 -108.08 4.18
CA ARG A 426 -15.27 -108.69 3.74
C ARG A 426 -15.08 -109.61 2.53
N HIS A 427 -14.24 -109.21 1.57
CA HIS A 427 -13.93 -110.05 0.40
C HIS A 427 -13.25 -111.37 0.76
N GLN A 428 -12.32 -111.35 1.71
CA GLN A 428 -11.64 -112.58 2.17
C GLN A 428 -12.61 -113.59 2.80
N ILE A 429 -13.56 -113.12 3.61
CA ILE A 429 -14.60 -113.98 4.22
C ILE A 429 -15.48 -114.63 3.15
N ALA A 430 -15.88 -113.86 2.13
CA ALA A 430 -16.70 -114.37 1.02
C ALA A 430 -15.95 -115.44 0.19
N SER A 431 -14.65 -115.26 -0.02
CA SER A 431 -13.81 -116.19 -0.79
C SER A 431 -13.69 -117.56 -0.12
N VAL A 432 -13.46 -117.60 1.21
CA VAL A 432 -13.41 -118.86 1.98
C VAL A 432 -14.73 -119.65 1.90
N ARG A 433 -15.87 -118.94 1.92
CA ARG A 433 -17.20 -119.56 1.84
C ARG A 433 -17.48 -120.14 0.45
N ASN A 434 -16.94 -119.54 -0.60
CA ASN A 434 -17.12 -119.99 -1.97
C ASN A 434 -16.26 -121.23 -2.29
N ASN A 435 -15.01 -121.28 -1.81
CA ASN A 435 -14.13 -122.44 -1.97
C ASN A 435 -14.75 -123.72 -1.38
N LYS A 436 -15.35 -123.64 -0.19
CA LYS A 436 -16.06 -124.78 0.43
C LYS A 436 -17.26 -125.28 -0.40
N ARG A 437 -17.95 -124.41 -1.13
CA ARG A 437 -19.06 -124.81 -2.03
C ARG A 437 -18.56 -125.47 -3.31
N VAL A 438 -17.39 -125.08 -3.81
CA VAL A 438 -16.78 -125.65 -5.00
C VAL A 438 -16.27 -127.07 -4.73
N GLU A 439 -15.58 -127.30 -3.61
CA GLU A 439 -15.12 -128.64 -3.20
C GLU A 439 -16.28 -129.62 -2.99
N TYR A 440 -17.38 -129.18 -2.37
CA TYR A 440 -18.56 -130.04 -2.21
C TYR A 440 -19.16 -130.47 -3.55
N ARG A 441 -19.17 -129.56 -4.54
CA ARG A 441 -19.72 -129.85 -5.88
C ARG A 441 -18.82 -130.79 -6.68
N SER A 442 -17.50 -130.68 -6.57
CA SER A 442 -16.57 -131.58 -7.28
C SER A 442 -16.71 -133.02 -6.80
N ILE A 443 -16.73 -133.23 -5.48
CA ILE A 443 -16.89 -134.55 -4.86
C ILE A 443 -18.19 -135.23 -5.30
N LYS A 444 -19.31 -134.49 -5.31
CA LYS A 444 -20.62 -135.03 -5.71
C LYS A 444 -20.69 -135.41 -7.21
N LEU A 445 -19.93 -134.71 -8.05
CA LEU A 445 -19.88 -134.95 -9.50
C LEU A 445 -19.06 -136.20 -9.82
N GLU A 446 -18.01 -136.46 -9.05
CA GLU A 446 -17.15 -137.62 -9.19
C GLU A 446 -17.88 -138.93 -8.80
N GLN A 447 -18.70 -138.89 -7.75
CA GLN A 447 -19.57 -140.01 -7.36
C GLN A 447 -20.55 -140.40 -8.50
N LYS A 448 -21.22 -139.41 -9.10
CA LYS A 448 -22.15 -139.65 -10.23
C LYS A 448 -21.46 -140.24 -11.47
N ARG A 449 -20.19 -139.92 -11.73
CA ARG A 449 -19.46 -140.49 -12.87
C ARG A 449 -19.17 -141.98 -12.68
N LYS A 450 -18.83 -142.40 -11.45
CA LYS A 450 -18.57 -143.81 -11.13
C LYS A 450 -19.84 -144.67 -11.31
N GLU A 451 -20.96 -144.23 -10.74
CA GLU A 451 -22.27 -144.90 -10.88
C GLU A 451 -22.71 -145.04 -12.35
N LYS A 452 -22.42 -144.04 -13.20
CA LYS A 452 -22.78 -144.06 -14.62
C LYS A 452 -21.93 -145.06 -15.41
N ASN A 453 -20.64 -145.17 -15.10
CA ASN A 453 -19.74 -146.13 -15.77
C ASN A 453 -20.09 -147.58 -15.41
N GLU A 454 -20.42 -147.84 -14.14
CA GLU A 454 -20.84 -149.18 -13.69
C GLU A 454 -22.12 -149.63 -14.39
N ASN A 455 -23.11 -148.74 -14.51
CA ASN A 455 -24.34 -149.04 -15.26
C ASN A 455 -24.08 -149.27 -16.75
N TYR A 456 -23.17 -148.52 -17.36
CA TYR A 456 -22.86 -148.66 -18.79
C TYR A 456 -22.25 -150.03 -19.12
N GLN A 457 -21.32 -150.51 -18.30
CA GLN A 457 -20.72 -151.83 -18.46
C GLN A 457 -21.74 -152.98 -18.35
N LEU A 458 -22.71 -152.85 -17.43
CA LEU A 458 -23.77 -153.85 -17.25
C LEU A 458 -24.69 -153.93 -18.48
N THR A 459 -25.00 -152.80 -19.11
CA THR A 459 -25.82 -152.73 -20.32
C THR A 459 -25.12 -153.33 -21.55
N GLN A 460 -23.82 -153.09 -21.73
CA GLN A 460 -23.08 -153.66 -22.86
C GLN A 460 -23.07 -155.19 -22.86
N GLN A 461 -22.84 -155.82 -21.70
CA GLN A 461 -22.86 -157.28 -21.59
C GLN A 461 -24.21 -157.89 -21.99
N ARG A 462 -25.32 -157.23 -21.66
CA ARG A 462 -26.67 -157.68 -22.05
C ARG A 462 -26.96 -157.52 -23.55
N GLU A 463 -26.41 -156.48 -24.19
CA GLU A 463 -26.58 -156.26 -25.62
C GLU A 463 -25.79 -157.27 -26.46
N GLU A 464 -24.56 -157.60 -26.04
CA GLU A 464 -23.73 -158.61 -26.71
C GLU A 464 -24.41 -160.00 -26.70
N GLU A 465 -24.98 -160.41 -25.56
CA GLU A 465 -25.76 -161.66 -25.47
C GLU A 465 -27.00 -161.68 -26.38
N ARG A 466 -27.65 -160.52 -26.56
CA ARG A 466 -28.84 -160.38 -27.40
C ARG A 466 -28.50 -160.45 -28.89
N ILE A 467 -27.41 -159.80 -29.31
CA ILE A 467 -26.96 -159.78 -30.71
C ILE A 467 -26.53 -161.18 -31.14
N ALA A 468 -25.81 -161.92 -30.28
CA ALA A 468 -25.43 -163.31 -30.55
C ALA A 468 -26.65 -164.23 -30.78
N ARG A 469 -27.76 -164.03 -30.03
CA ARG A 469 -29.01 -164.77 -30.27
C ARG A 469 -29.69 -164.38 -31.59
N LEU A 470 -29.67 -163.10 -31.95
CA LEU A 470 -30.33 -162.61 -33.17
C LEU A 470 -29.59 -163.04 -34.45
N ASP A 471 -28.26 -163.07 -34.42
CA ASP A 471 -27.46 -163.51 -35.57
C ASP A 471 -27.60 -165.02 -35.82
N ALA A 472 -27.74 -165.83 -34.77
CA ALA A 472 -28.06 -167.25 -34.90
C ALA A 472 -29.42 -167.49 -35.60
N ILE A 473 -30.41 -166.63 -35.33
CA ILE A 473 -31.75 -166.72 -35.95
C ILE A 473 -31.69 -166.28 -37.42
N LYS A 474 -30.93 -165.22 -37.74
CA LYS A 474 -30.78 -164.73 -39.13
C LYS A 474 -30.20 -165.77 -40.07
N GLN A 475 -29.28 -166.62 -39.61
CA GLN A 475 -28.68 -167.68 -40.44
C GLN A 475 -29.64 -168.85 -40.73
N GLN A 476 -30.71 -169.03 -39.95
CA GLN A 476 -31.66 -170.13 -40.13
C GLN A 476 -32.82 -169.81 -41.10
N THR A 477 -32.95 -168.57 -41.56
CA THR A 477 -34.08 -168.15 -42.41
C THR A 477 -33.76 -168.14 -43.92
N PRO A 478 -34.51 -168.89 -44.76
CA PRO A 478 -34.18 -169.10 -46.18
C PRO A 478 -34.42 -167.89 -47.11
N TYR A 479 -34.92 -166.75 -46.61
CA TYR A 479 -35.22 -165.55 -47.42
C TYR A 479 -34.25 -164.37 -47.18
N ALA A 480 -33.15 -164.57 -46.45
CA ALA A 480 -32.23 -163.48 -46.09
C ALA A 480 -31.53 -162.80 -47.28
N ALA A 481 -31.36 -163.52 -48.41
CA ALA A 481 -30.63 -162.98 -49.56
C ALA A 481 -31.43 -161.93 -50.36
N SER A 482 -32.77 -161.98 -50.37
CA SER A 482 -33.60 -161.14 -51.24
C SER A 482 -33.91 -159.75 -50.68
N LEU A 483 -33.76 -159.52 -49.37
CA LEU A 483 -34.05 -158.22 -48.74
C LEU A 483 -32.89 -157.22 -48.78
N ALA A 484 -31.67 -157.66 -49.10
CA ALA A 484 -30.48 -156.82 -49.03
C ALA A 484 -30.27 -155.88 -50.25
N GLN A 485 -31.13 -155.91 -51.27
CA GLN A 485 -30.87 -155.29 -52.58
C GLN A 485 -31.77 -154.09 -52.96
N LEU A 486 -32.41 -153.39 -52.01
CA LEU A 486 -33.24 -152.19 -52.30
C LEU A 486 -32.61 -150.90 -51.75
N GLU A 487 -32.33 -149.92 -52.61
CA GLU A 487 -31.84 -148.55 -52.27
C GLU A 487 -32.90 -147.46 -52.57
N ALA A 488 -32.95 -146.40 -51.76
CA ALA A 488 -33.91 -145.28 -51.83
C ALA A 488 -33.20 -143.90 -51.84
N ASP A 489 -33.72 -142.94 -52.62
CA ASP A 489 -33.02 -141.71 -53.05
C ASP A 489 -33.46 -140.41 -52.32
N PRO A 490 -32.55 -139.64 -51.67
CA PRO A 490 -32.88 -138.55 -50.72
C PRO A 490 -33.01 -137.12 -51.29
N GLU A 491 -32.82 -136.87 -52.59
CA GLU A 491 -32.76 -135.50 -53.13
C GLU A 491 -34.08 -134.70 -53.08
N ARG A 492 -35.23 -135.36 -52.88
CA ARG A 492 -36.56 -134.71 -52.87
C ARG A 492 -36.87 -133.91 -51.59
N LEU A 493 -36.07 -134.04 -50.53
CA LEU A 493 -36.39 -133.54 -49.18
C LEU A 493 -35.88 -132.13 -48.84
N MET A 494 -35.16 -131.41 -49.72
CA MET A 494 -34.39 -130.21 -49.32
C MET A 494 -34.65 -128.90 -50.10
N ARG A 495 -35.89 -128.50 -50.42
CA ARG A 495 -36.17 -127.17 -51.05
C ARG A 495 -36.98 -126.20 -50.15
N GLU A 496 -36.56 -124.92 -50.11
CA GLU A 496 -37.10 -123.82 -49.28
C GLU A 496 -38.42 -123.21 -49.80
N THR A 497 -39.22 -122.61 -48.91
CA THR A 497 -40.61 -122.16 -49.17
C THR A 497 -40.86 -120.66 -48.98
N ALA A 498 -41.91 -120.17 -49.64
CA ALA A 498 -42.22 -118.75 -49.91
C ALA A 498 -42.42 -117.84 -48.67
N ALA A 499 -42.67 -118.38 -47.48
CA ALA A 499 -42.94 -117.59 -46.27
C ALA A 499 -41.73 -116.75 -45.80
N PHE A 500 -40.50 -117.19 -46.12
CA PHE A 500 -39.29 -116.47 -45.72
C PHE A 500 -39.09 -115.14 -46.49
N ARG A 501 -39.71 -114.98 -47.68
CA ARG A 501 -39.53 -113.77 -48.50
C ARG A 501 -40.36 -112.55 -48.07
N ALA A 502 -41.44 -112.73 -47.32
CA ALA A 502 -42.41 -111.64 -47.07
C ALA A 502 -42.06 -110.68 -45.91
N ASN A 503 -41.14 -111.04 -45.01
CA ASN A 503 -40.93 -110.32 -43.75
C ASN A 503 -39.86 -109.20 -43.81
N VAL A 504 -39.10 -109.11 -44.90
CA VAL A 504 -37.97 -108.17 -45.03
C VAL A 504 -38.39 -106.85 -45.69
N ASP A 505 -39.49 -106.82 -46.45
CA ASP A 505 -39.88 -105.66 -47.26
C ASP A 505 -40.82 -104.64 -46.57
N ALA A 506 -41.18 -104.80 -45.30
CA ALA A 506 -42.32 -104.08 -44.68
C ALA A 506 -42.03 -103.02 -43.58
N ALA A 507 -40.79 -102.54 -43.36
CA ALA A 507 -40.52 -101.56 -42.29
C ALA A 507 -39.64 -100.37 -42.70
N PRO A 508 -40.22 -99.16 -42.92
CA PRO A 508 -39.48 -97.90 -43.01
C PRO A 508 -39.34 -97.19 -41.63
N GLU A 509 -38.16 -96.65 -41.36
CA GLU A 509 -37.74 -95.97 -40.12
C GLU A 509 -38.54 -94.68 -39.86
N SER A 510 -39.41 -94.68 -38.84
CA SER A 510 -40.03 -93.47 -38.29
C SER A 510 -39.86 -93.43 -36.77
N VAL A 511 -39.33 -92.31 -36.27
CA VAL A 511 -39.03 -92.10 -34.85
C VAL A 511 -40.35 -91.99 -34.08
N LEU A 512 -40.61 -92.98 -33.22
CA LEU A 512 -41.87 -93.24 -32.53
C LEU A 512 -42.27 -92.19 -31.45
N PHE A 513 -41.44 -91.18 -31.16
CA PHE A 513 -41.67 -90.23 -30.06
C PHE A 513 -41.28 -88.78 -30.41
N PRO A 514 -42.11 -87.77 -30.06
CA PRO A 514 -41.79 -86.36 -30.28
C PRO A 514 -40.69 -85.86 -29.34
N VAL A 515 -39.61 -85.32 -29.90
CA VAL A 515 -38.52 -84.69 -29.14
C VAL A 515 -38.95 -83.28 -28.71
N GLN A 516 -39.21 -83.10 -27.41
CA GLN A 516 -39.54 -81.81 -26.81
C GLN A 516 -38.24 -81.10 -26.36
N GLY A 517 -37.73 -80.16 -27.16
CA GLY A 517 -36.50 -79.44 -26.84
C GLY A 517 -36.31 -78.16 -27.66
N TYR A 518 -35.43 -77.27 -27.18
CA TYR A 518 -35.04 -76.07 -27.91
C TYR A 518 -33.96 -76.40 -28.94
N ASP A 519 -34.13 -75.92 -30.17
CA ASP A 519 -33.12 -76.03 -31.20
C ASP A 519 -31.99 -75.02 -30.93
N CYS A 520 -30.73 -75.43 -31.14
CA CYS A 520 -29.57 -74.57 -30.87
C CYS A 520 -29.67 -73.25 -31.64
N ASP A 521 -30.13 -73.30 -32.89
CA ASP A 521 -30.31 -72.13 -33.74
C ASP A 521 -31.38 -71.16 -33.20
N THR A 522 -32.41 -71.66 -32.52
CA THR A 522 -33.46 -70.84 -31.91
C THR A 522 -33.00 -70.21 -30.59
N LEU A 523 -32.18 -70.90 -29.80
CA LEU A 523 -31.57 -70.36 -28.57
C LEU A 523 -30.64 -69.18 -28.87
N PHE A 524 -29.81 -69.31 -29.91
CA PHE A 524 -28.90 -68.24 -30.32
C PHE A 524 -29.58 -67.05 -31.01
N ARG A 525 -30.88 -67.09 -31.33
CA ARG A 525 -31.61 -65.88 -31.77
C ARG A 525 -32.10 -65.01 -30.60
N ASN A 526 -32.17 -65.57 -29.39
CA ASN A 526 -32.70 -64.85 -28.23
C ASN A 526 -31.70 -63.81 -27.70
N ALA A 527 -32.04 -62.52 -27.79
CA ALA A 527 -31.19 -61.41 -27.35
C ALA A 527 -30.84 -61.47 -25.85
N ARG A 528 -31.76 -61.98 -25.02
CA ARG A 528 -31.53 -62.16 -23.57
C ARG A 528 -30.52 -63.28 -23.30
N PHE A 529 -30.55 -64.34 -24.10
CA PHE A 529 -29.58 -65.43 -24.01
C PHE A 529 -28.17 -64.98 -24.42
N LYS A 530 -28.04 -64.23 -25.53
CA LYS A 530 -26.75 -63.64 -25.95
C LYS A 530 -26.16 -62.70 -24.89
N LEU A 531 -26.99 -61.80 -24.36
CA LEU A 531 -26.55 -60.86 -23.33
C LEU A 531 -26.15 -61.60 -22.04
N GLY A 532 -26.86 -62.68 -21.68
CA GLY A 532 -26.53 -63.52 -20.53
C GLY A 532 -25.17 -64.22 -20.66
N ILE A 533 -24.83 -64.71 -21.85
CA ILE A 533 -23.51 -65.29 -22.14
C ILE A 533 -22.43 -64.20 -22.04
N ALA A 534 -22.61 -63.07 -22.69
CA ALA A 534 -21.64 -61.97 -22.67
C ALA A 534 -21.37 -61.46 -21.24
N LEU A 535 -22.39 -61.33 -20.41
CA LEU A 535 -22.24 -60.94 -19.00
C LEU A 535 -21.55 -62.01 -18.16
N ARG A 536 -21.67 -63.30 -18.52
CA ARG A 536 -20.98 -64.40 -17.85
C ARG A 536 -19.51 -64.44 -18.25
N GLU A 537 -19.19 -64.28 -19.53
CA GLU A 537 -17.82 -64.17 -20.03
C GLU A 537 -17.10 -62.96 -19.43
N ALA A 538 -17.80 -61.84 -19.26
CA ALA A 538 -17.26 -60.66 -18.58
C ALA A 538 -17.18 -60.80 -17.04
N GLY A 539 -17.62 -61.93 -16.46
CA GLY A 539 -17.62 -62.16 -15.01
C GLY A 539 -18.65 -61.33 -14.21
N LEU A 540 -19.48 -60.52 -14.88
CA LEU A 540 -20.43 -59.57 -14.27
C LEU A 540 -21.82 -60.15 -13.99
N HIS A 541 -22.07 -61.40 -14.38
CA HIS A 541 -23.37 -62.08 -14.26
C HIS A 541 -23.96 -62.15 -12.85
N THR A 542 -23.15 -62.05 -11.79
CA THR A 542 -23.63 -62.03 -10.40
C THR A 542 -24.03 -60.64 -9.91
N SER A 543 -23.63 -59.57 -10.61
CA SER A 543 -23.92 -58.19 -10.20
C SER A 543 -25.42 -57.91 -10.27
N GLU A 544 -25.91 -57.12 -9.31
CA GLU A 544 -27.31 -56.70 -9.27
C GLU A 544 -27.69 -55.87 -10.51
N HIS A 545 -26.72 -55.14 -11.06
CA HIS A 545 -26.86 -54.42 -12.31
C HIS A 545 -27.09 -55.34 -13.51
N ALA A 546 -26.32 -56.43 -13.64
CA ALA A 546 -26.52 -57.43 -14.69
C ALA A 546 -27.90 -58.10 -14.59
N LYS A 547 -28.37 -58.41 -13.37
CA LYS A 547 -29.71 -58.95 -13.13
C LYS A 547 -30.81 -57.98 -13.56
N ASN A 548 -30.64 -56.69 -13.26
CA ASN A 548 -31.56 -55.63 -13.64
C ASN A 548 -31.58 -55.34 -15.15
N ILE A 549 -30.44 -55.48 -15.84
CA ILE A 549 -30.41 -55.35 -17.30
C ILE A 549 -31.10 -56.54 -17.96
N LEU A 550 -30.79 -57.77 -17.54
CA LEU A 550 -31.40 -58.98 -18.10
C LEU A 550 -32.92 -59.01 -17.92
N SER A 551 -33.45 -58.46 -16.83
CA SER A 551 -34.90 -58.37 -16.60
C SER A 551 -35.60 -57.37 -17.52
N ARG A 552 -34.89 -56.31 -17.96
CA ARG A 552 -35.43 -55.25 -18.83
C ARG A 552 -35.38 -55.57 -20.33
N VAL A 553 -34.58 -56.55 -20.75
CA VAL A 553 -34.54 -56.99 -22.15
C VAL A 553 -35.86 -57.67 -22.52
N LYS A 554 -36.64 -57.03 -23.40
CA LYS A 554 -37.86 -57.61 -23.96
C LYS A 554 -37.53 -58.81 -24.84
N VAL A 555 -38.13 -59.96 -24.54
CA VAL A 555 -37.96 -61.19 -25.31
C VAL A 555 -39.09 -61.28 -26.34
N ASN A 556 -38.77 -61.13 -27.63
CA ASN A 556 -39.72 -61.41 -28.70
C ASN A 556 -39.74 -62.92 -28.98
N ASN A 557 -40.50 -63.68 -28.18
CA ASN A 557 -40.69 -65.14 -28.32
C ASN A 557 -41.69 -65.50 -29.44
N ALA A 558 -41.75 -64.73 -30.52
CA ALA A 558 -42.82 -64.91 -31.51
C ALA A 558 -42.74 -66.26 -32.23
N HIS A 559 -41.59 -66.94 -32.31
CA HIS A 559 -41.41 -68.16 -33.14
C HIS A 559 -40.65 -69.29 -32.42
N SER A 560 -40.52 -69.27 -31.09
CA SER A 560 -39.71 -70.23 -30.32
C SER A 560 -40.45 -71.50 -29.87
N TYR A 561 -41.75 -71.63 -30.18
CA TYR A 561 -42.54 -72.82 -29.87
C TYR A 561 -42.78 -73.61 -31.15
N ARG A 562 -42.17 -74.79 -31.25
CA ARG A 562 -42.42 -75.75 -32.31
C ARG A 562 -43.73 -76.51 -32.02
N ASN A 563 -44.87 -75.81 -32.00
CA ASN A 563 -46.16 -76.48 -32.16
C ASN A 563 -46.41 -76.64 -33.65
N GLN A 564 -45.71 -77.58 -34.29
CA GLN A 564 -46.23 -78.15 -35.52
C GLN A 564 -47.41 -79.04 -35.12
N PHE A 565 -48.63 -78.53 -35.32
CA PHE A 565 -49.82 -79.38 -35.39
C PHE A 565 -49.56 -80.41 -36.48
N GLN A 566 -49.43 -81.69 -36.12
CA GLN A 566 -49.56 -82.76 -37.10
C GLN A 566 -51.04 -82.80 -37.56
N PRO A 567 -51.33 -82.97 -38.86
CA PRO A 567 -52.68 -83.28 -39.30
C PRO A 567 -53.11 -84.62 -38.68
N GLU A 568 -54.40 -84.76 -38.35
CA GLU A 568 -54.97 -86.00 -37.81
C GLU A 568 -54.55 -87.20 -38.66
N THR A 569 -53.70 -88.06 -38.10
CA THR A 569 -53.42 -89.37 -38.69
C THR A 569 -54.67 -90.23 -38.51
N GLN A 570 -55.35 -90.51 -39.62
CA GLN A 570 -56.40 -91.54 -39.73
C GLN A 570 -55.78 -92.94 -39.59
N LEU A 571 -55.48 -93.28 -38.35
CA LEU A 571 -55.26 -94.65 -37.87
C LEU A 571 -55.94 -94.71 -36.51
N TRP A 572 -57.28 -94.61 -36.50
CA TRP A 572 -58.26 -95.69 -36.38
C TRP A 572 -59.62 -95.15 -36.83
#